data_AF-A0A918S9F6-F1
#
_entry.id   AF-A0A918S9F6-F1
#
_cell.length_a   1.000
_cell.length_b   1.000
_cell.length_c   1.000
_cell.angle_alpha   90.00
_cell.angle_beta   90.00
_cell.angle_gamma   90.00
#
_symmetry.space_group_name_H-M   'P 1'
#
loop_
_entity.id
_entity.type
_entity.pdbx_description
1 polymer ?
#
loop_
_entity_poly.entity_id
_entity_poly.type
_entity_poly.pdbx_seq_one_letter_code
_entity_poly.pdbx_strand_id
1 'polypeptide(L)'
;MRAKAKSVRNIIAASLLGCLVILMLMPAPRAFDFPREGATGIPNGVAAPFAGKWWLGFPEGDGFINGAPLVDCASAVELIPNGADRLLYRSSADVEIEFELMAFSGRTTWLPKWGESSIAVWLNADEFFIYSVDLTTGKARWDSPKVFRRC
;
A
#
# COMPACT_ATOMS: atom_id res chain seq x y z
N MET A 1 -54.99 26.94 -15.45
CA MET A 1 -53.92 26.35 -14.60
C MET A 1 -53.24 25.08 -15.17
N ARG A 2 -53.82 24.33 -16.12
CA ARG A 2 -53.25 23.07 -16.66
C ARG A 2 -51.93 23.18 -17.46
N ALA A 3 -51.68 24.30 -18.16
CA ALA A 3 -50.50 24.45 -19.02
C ALA A 3 -49.17 24.62 -18.26
N LYS A 4 -49.19 25.28 -17.09
CA LYS A 4 -48.00 25.47 -16.23
C LYS A 4 -47.47 24.15 -15.68
N ALA A 5 -48.36 23.23 -15.28
CA ALA A 5 -47.98 21.93 -14.72
C ALA A 5 -47.26 21.02 -15.74
N LYS A 6 -47.64 21.10 -17.03
CA LYS A 6 -47.03 20.32 -18.11
C LYS A 6 -45.61 20.80 -18.44
N SER A 7 -45.41 22.12 -18.42
CA SER A 7 -44.10 22.76 -18.62
C SER A 7 -43.11 22.42 -17.49
N VAL A 8 -43.55 22.51 -16.23
CA VAL A 8 -42.72 22.17 -15.05
C VAL A 8 -42.29 20.69 -15.07
N ARG A 9 -43.19 19.77 -15.44
CA ARG A 9 -42.88 18.34 -15.50
C ARG A 9 -41.87 17.99 -16.59
N ASN A 10 -41.91 18.69 -17.73
CA ASN A 10 -40.92 18.51 -18.80
C ASN A 10 -39.55 19.08 -18.43
N ILE A 11 -39.51 20.20 -17.70
CA ILE A 11 -38.26 20.78 -17.19
C ILE A 11 -37.61 19.84 -16.18
N ILE A 12 -38.39 19.27 -15.25
CA ILE A 12 -37.88 18.29 -14.26
C ILE A 12 -37.34 17.03 -14.98
N ALA A 13 -38.06 16.51 -15.97
CA ALA A 13 -37.61 15.34 -16.73
C ALA A 13 -36.30 15.62 -17.50
N ALA A 14 -36.19 16.81 -18.12
CA ALA A 14 -34.97 17.22 -18.82
C ALA A 14 -33.79 17.41 -17.87
N SER A 15 -34.00 18.00 -16.68
CA SER A 15 -32.96 18.14 -15.65
C SER A 15 -32.51 16.79 -15.09
N LEU A 16 -33.44 15.85 -14.84
CA LEU A 16 -33.09 14.51 -14.36
C LEU A 16 -32.27 13.74 -15.41
N LEU A 17 -32.67 13.82 -16.68
CA LEU A 17 -31.95 13.19 -17.78
C LEU A 17 -30.56 13.80 -17.95
N GLY A 18 -30.45 15.13 -17.87
CA GLY A 18 -29.17 15.84 -17.92
C GLY A 18 -28.24 15.47 -16.75
N CYS A 19 -28.79 15.38 -15.53
CA CYS A 19 -28.02 15.00 -14.36
C CYS A 19 -27.52 13.55 -14.44
N LEU A 20 -28.36 12.64 -14.94
CA LEU A 20 -27.98 11.24 -15.16
C LEU A 20 -26.85 11.10 -16.21
N VAL A 21 -26.92 11.87 -17.30
CA VAL A 21 -25.87 11.88 -18.34
C VAL A 21 -24.55 12.42 -17.76
N ILE A 22 -24.60 13.47 -16.93
CA ILE A 22 -23.41 14.00 -16.25
C ILE A 22 -22.80 12.94 -15.30
N LEU A 23 -23.63 12.24 -14.52
CA LEU A 23 -23.19 11.18 -13.62
C LEU A 23 -22.55 9.99 -14.37
N MET A 24 -23.04 9.64 -15.56
CA MET A 24 -22.44 8.58 -16.38
C MET A 24 -21.13 9.00 -17.06
N LEU A 25 -20.94 10.31 -17.31
CA LEU A 25 -19.73 10.85 -17.93
C LEU A 25 -18.66 11.25 -16.91
N MET A 26 -19.01 11.27 -15.61
CA MET A 26 -18.02 11.50 -14.56
C MET A 26 -17.04 10.33 -14.52
N PRO A 27 -15.72 10.56 -14.64
CA PRO A 27 -14.74 9.52 -14.39
C PRO A 27 -14.94 9.04 -12.95
N ALA A 28 -15.02 7.72 -12.78
CA ALA A 28 -15.06 7.13 -11.45
C ALA A 28 -13.85 7.65 -10.65
N PRO A 29 -14.02 7.99 -9.36
CA PRO A 29 -12.89 8.33 -8.52
C PRO A 29 -11.91 7.15 -8.57
N ARG A 30 -10.71 7.38 -9.13
CA ARG A 30 -9.66 6.38 -9.09
C ARG A 30 -9.18 6.31 -7.64
N ALA A 31 -9.49 5.20 -6.97
CA ALA A 31 -8.74 4.82 -5.79
C ALA A 31 -7.27 4.78 -6.19
N PHE A 32 -6.38 5.35 -5.38
CA PHE A 32 -4.94 5.23 -5.59
C PHE A 32 -4.58 3.73 -5.51
N ASP A 33 -4.27 3.12 -6.65
CA ASP A 33 -3.79 1.75 -6.69
C ASP A 33 -2.30 1.77 -6.35
N PHE A 34 -1.97 1.40 -5.12
CA PHE A 34 -0.58 1.17 -4.75
C PHE A 34 0.02 0.03 -5.60
N PRO A 35 1.31 0.10 -5.96
CA PRO A 35 1.95 -0.91 -6.79
C PRO A 35 1.89 -2.28 -6.11
N ARG A 36 1.63 -3.30 -6.92
CA ARG A 36 1.54 -4.71 -6.47
C ARG A 36 2.71 -5.55 -6.97
N GLU A 37 3.65 -4.92 -7.67
CA GLU A 37 4.86 -5.51 -8.24
C GLU A 37 6.03 -4.57 -7.94
N GLY A 38 7.18 -5.15 -7.61
CA GLY A 38 8.38 -4.40 -7.27
C GLY A 38 9.01 -3.73 -8.49
N ALA A 39 9.75 -2.67 -8.23
CA ALA A 39 10.54 -1.96 -9.23
C ALA A 39 11.50 -2.90 -9.97
N THR A 40 11.61 -2.70 -11.29
CA THR A 40 12.54 -3.44 -12.14
C THR A 40 13.98 -3.16 -11.72
N GLY A 41 14.80 -4.20 -11.59
CA GLY A 41 16.23 -4.06 -11.26
C GLY A 41 16.58 -4.30 -9.79
N ILE A 42 15.59 -4.45 -8.90
CA ILE A 42 15.80 -4.91 -7.53
C ILE A 42 15.33 -6.38 -7.44
N PRO A 43 16.22 -7.33 -7.08
CA PRO A 43 15.86 -8.73 -7.08
C PRO A 43 14.86 -9.05 -5.96
N ASN A 44 13.81 -9.78 -6.31
CA ASN A 44 12.84 -10.28 -5.34
C ASN A 44 13.35 -11.53 -4.63
N GLY A 45 12.93 -11.76 -3.39
CA GLY A 45 13.34 -12.92 -2.58
C GLY A 45 14.78 -12.85 -2.07
N VAL A 46 15.45 -11.71 -2.23
CA VAL A 46 16.84 -11.53 -1.79
C VAL A 46 16.89 -10.55 -0.62
N ALA A 47 17.64 -10.89 0.42
CA ALA A 47 17.73 -10.11 1.65
C ALA A 47 18.64 -8.88 1.53
N ALA A 48 19.72 -8.97 0.74
CA ALA A 48 20.73 -7.93 0.66
C ALA A 48 20.19 -6.51 0.34
N PRO A 49 19.23 -6.30 -0.57
CA PRO A 49 18.67 -4.98 -0.84
C PRO A 49 17.99 -4.31 0.37
N PHE A 50 17.47 -5.11 1.31
CA PHE A 50 16.79 -4.59 2.50
C PHE A 50 17.75 -4.09 3.57
N ALA A 51 19.05 -4.39 3.49
CA ALA A 51 20.01 -4.08 4.53
C ALA A 51 20.00 -2.60 4.92
N GLY A 52 19.96 -2.32 6.23
CA GLY A 52 20.13 -0.96 6.76
C GLY A 52 19.05 -0.54 7.74
N LYS A 53 19.04 0.77 8.03
CA LYS A 53 18.07 1.42 8.92
C LYS A 53 16.95 2.05 8.12
N TRP A 54 15.74 1.95 8.65
CA TRP A 54 14.54 2.38 7.94
C TRP A 54 13.62 3.19 8.85
N TRP A 55 13.18 4.31 8.31
CA TRP A 55 12.00 5.03 8.74
C TRP A 55 10.76 4.19 8.38
N LEU A 56 9.73 4.22 9.22
CA LEU A 56 8.49 3.48 9.00
C LEU A 56 7.28 4.37 9.26
N GLY A 57 6.32 4.34 8.34
CA GLY A 57 5.08 5.08 8.50
C GLY A 57 4.04 4.71 7.47
N PHE A 58 3.19 5.68 7.15
CA PHE A 58 2.12 5.54 6.18
C PHE A 58 2.49 6.25 4.87
N PRO A 59 2.00 5.78 3.72
CA PRO A 59 2.14 6.51 2.46
C PRO A 59 1.61 7.94 2.59
N GLU A 60 2.31 8.88 1.96
CA GLU A 60 1.95 10.31 1.94
C GLU A 60 1.47 10.69 0.52
N GLY A 61 0.55 11.64 0.43
CA GLY A 61 0.07 12.16 -0.85
C GLY A 61 -1.27 12.88 -0.76
N ASP A 62 -1.74 13.40 -1.89
CA ASP A 62 -3.03 14.08 -1.98
C ASP A 62 -4.19 13.11 -1.64
N GLY A 63 -5.00 13.50 -0.67
CA GLY A 63 -6.13 12.69 -0.19
C GLY A 63 -5.82 11.79 1.01
N PHE A 64 -4.59 11.79 1.55
CA PHE A 64 -4.22 11.07 2.77
C PHE A 64 -4.17 11.99 3.99
N ILE A 65 -4.56 11.47 5.15
CA ILE A 65 -4.25 12.10 6.43
C ILE A 65 -2.78 11.79 6.71
N ASN A 66 -1.89 12.77 6.52
CA ASN A 66 -0.48 12.62 6.83
C ASN A 66 -0.30 12.53 8.35
N GLY A 67 -0.17 11.29 8.84
CA GLY A 67 0.11 11.01 10.25
C GLY A 67 1.58 11.16 10.59
N ALA A 68 1.88 11.24 11.89
CA ALA A 68 3.25 11.08 12.36
C ALA A 68 3.78 9.68 11.97
N PRO A 69 5.10 9.54 11.72
CA PRO A 69 5.70 8.24 11.49
C PRO A 69 5.47 7.27 12.66
N LEU A 70 5.50 5.97 12.35
CA LEU A 70 5.54 4.93 13.37
C LEU A 70 6.93 4.89 14.04
N VAL A 71 8.00 5.03 13.24
CA VAL A 71 9.35 5.30 13.72
C VAL A 71 10.08 6.26 12.78
N ASP A 72 10.93 7.12 13.34
CA ASP A 72 11.78 8.03 12.59
C ASP A 72 13.23 7.51 12.48
N CYS A 73 14.12 8.25 11.82
CA CYS A 73 15.51 7.82 11.68
C CYS A 73 16.34 7.88 12.98
N ALA A 74 15.88 8.61 13.99
CA ALA A 74 16.51 8.60 15.31
C ALA A 74 16.20 7.31 16.08
N SER A 75 15.09 6.66 15.76
CA SER A 75 14.58 5.42 16.37
C SER A 75 14.24 4.35 15.34
N ALA A 76 15.02 4.28 14.25
CA ALA A 76 14.73 3.47 13.08
C ALA A 76 14.63 1.98 13.40
N VAL A 77 13.85 1.25 12.58
CA VAL A 77 13.94 -0.20 12.53
C VAL A 77 15.17 -0.61 11.72
N GLU A 78 15.77 -1.74 12.07
CA GLU A 78 16.94 -2.26 11.37
C GLU A 78 16.58 -3.56 10.66
N LEU A 79 16.97 -3.66 9.39
CA LEU A 79 16.82 -4.84 8.57
C LEU A 79 18.21 -5.41 8.30
N ILE A 80 18.44 -6.63 8.79
CA ILE A 80 19.75 -7.27 8.79
C ILE A 80 19.66 -8.57 7.97
N PRO A 81 20.33 -8.67 6.82
CA PRO A 81 20.37 -9.91 6.07
C PRO A 81 21.03 -11.03 6.89
N ASN A 82 20.38 -12.20 6.92
CA ASN A 82 20.88 -13.40 7.60
C ASN A 82 21.08 -14.55 6.60
N GLY A 83 21.82 -14.27 5.52
CA GLY A 83 21.94 -15.16 4.36
C GLY A 83 21.32 -14.53 3.10
N ALA A 84 21.13 -15.34 2.07
CA ALA A 84 20.62 -14.86 0.78
C ALA A 84 19.13 -14.52 0.82
N ASP A 85 18.35 -15.31 1.57
CA ASP A 85 16.89 -15.36 1.57
C ASP A 85 16.31 -15.23 2.98
N ARG A 86 17.07 -14.72 3.95
CA ARG A 86 16.57 -14.49 5.31
C ARG A 86 16.85 -13.07 5.76
N LEU A 87 15.90 -12.51 6.49
CA LEU A 87 15.94 -11.14 6.98
C LEU A 87 15.57 -11.11 8.46
N LEU A 88 16.45 -10.56 9.27
CA LEU A 88 16.16 -10.22 10.65
C LEU A 88 15.64 -8.78 10.69
N TYR A 89 14.41 -8.62 11.17
CA TYR A 89 13.85 -7.31 11.52
C TYR A 89 14.09 -7.06 13.00
N ARG A 90 14.70 -5.92 13.33
CA ARG A 90 14.83 -5.41 14.69
C ARG A 90 14.02 -4.14 14.83
N SER A 91 13.08 -4.14 15.77
CA SER A 91 12.25 -2.96 16.07
C SER A 91 13.03 -1.92 16.88
N SER A 92 12.47 -0.72 17.01
CA SER A 92 12.99 0.35 17.88
C SER A 92 13.00 0.00 19.37
N ALA A 93 12.28 -1.06 19.76
CA ALA A 93 12.24 -1.60 21.11
C ALA A 93 13.07 -2.88 21.26
N ASP A 94 14.03 -3.12 20.35
CA ASP A 94 14.92 -4.30 20.32
C ASP A 94 14.19 -5.65 20.26
N VAL A 95 12.97 -5.65 19.71
CA VAL A 95 12.25 -6.89 19.41
C VAL A 95 12.68 -7.40 18.05
N GLU A 96 13.15 -8.64 18.01
CA GLU A 96 13.66 -9.27 16.80
C GLU A 96 12.68 -10.32 16.23
N ILE A 97 12.50 -10.28 14.91
CA ILE A 97 11.69 -11.25 14.16
C ILE A 97 12.47 -11.66 12.92
N GLU A 98 12.67 -12.97 12.72
CA GLU A 98 13.27 -13.51 11.51
C GLU A 98 12.19 -13.86 10.46
N PHE A 99 12.48 -13.52 9.21
CA PHE A 99 11.68 -13.84 8.04
C PHE A 99 12.49 -14.64 7.02
N GLU A 100 11.86 -15.64 6.42
CA GLU A 100 12.28 -16.23 5.15
C GLU A 100 11.70 -15.40 4.00
N LEU A 101 12.48 -15.16 2.96
CA LEU A 101 12.14 -14.33 1.82
C LEU A 101 11.89 -15.21 0.60
N MET A 102 10.71 -15.05 0.00
CA MET A 102 10.34 -15.78 -1.20
C MET A 102 9.96 -14.82 -2.32
N ALA A 103 10.52 -15.02 -3.52
CA ALA A 103 10.08 -14.31 -4.70
C ALA A 103 8.78 -14.94 -5.22
N PHE A 104 7.73 -14.14 -5.39
CA PHE A 104 6.47 -14.61 -5.98
C PHE A 104 5.79 -13.48 -6.74
N SER A 105 5.42 -13.72 -8.01
CA SER A 105 4.62 -12.76 -8.80
C SER A 105 5.21 -11.34 -8.85
N GLY A 106 6.53 -11.21 -9.03
CA GLY A 106 7.20 -9.91 -9.17
C GLY A 106 7.41 -9.13 -7.86
N ARG A 107 7.26 -9.78 -6.70
CA ARG A 107 7.40 -9.17 -5.37
C ARG A 107 8.06 -10.14 -4.38
N THR A 108 8.39 -9.63 -3.20
CA THR A 108 9.03 -10.42 -2.13
C THR A 108 8.04 -10.68 -1.01
N THR A 109 7.80 -11.95 -0.68
CA THR A 109 7.01 -12.34 0.49
C THR A 109 7.95 -12.57 1.67
N TRP A 110 7.62 -11.97 2.82
CA TRP A 110 8.28 -12.18 4.10
C TRP A 110 7.45 -13.19 4.90
N LEU A 111 8.03 -14.36 5.14
CA LEU A 111 7.41 -15.47 5.85
C LEU A 111 8.00 -15.56 7.25
N PRO A 112 7.28 -15.14 8.30
CA PRO A 112 7.74 -15.35 9.67
C PRO A 112 7.57 -16.82 10.06
N LYS A 113 8.29 -17.24 11.10
CA LYS A 113 8.07 -18.55 11.72
C LYS A 113 6.63 -18.72 12.24
N TRP A 114 6.04 -17.63 12.74
CA TRP A 114 4.68 -17.58 13.28
C TRP A 114 4.02 -16.24 12.97
N GLY A 115 2.71 -16.22 12.73
CA GLY A 115 1.93 -15.00 12.52
C GLY A 115 1.68 -14.66 11.05
N GLU A 116 1.25 -13.43 10.79
CA GLU A 116 0.89 -12.96 9.45
C GLU A 116 2.14 -12.83 8.57
N SER A 117 2.10 -13.41 7.36
CA SER A 117 3.11 -13.08 6.35
C SER A 117 2.92 -11.66 5.85
N SER A 118 3.97 -11.11 5.26
CA SER A 118 3.95 -9.78 4.67
C SER A 118 4.47 -9.82 3.25
N ILE A 119 4.09 -8.82 2.46
CA ILE A 119 4.52 -8.68 1.07
C ILE A 119 5.24 -7.35 0.94
N ALA A 120 6.51 -7.38 0.57
CA ALA A 120 7.33 -6.22 0.26
C ALA A 120 7.31 -5.93 -1.25
N VAL A 121 7.05 -4.68 -1.59
CA VAL A 121 7.01 -4.16 -2.97
C VAL A 121 7.94 -2.95 -3.06
N TRP A 122 9.07 -3.12 -3.74
CA TRP A 122 10.05 -2.06 -3.97
C TRP A 122 9.50 -0.96 -4.88
N LEU A 123 9.72 0.30 -4.50
CA LEU A 123 9.49 1.47 -5.37
C LEU A 123 10.79 1.91 -6.03
N ASN A 124 11.87 1.90 -5.24
CA ASN A 124 13.24 2.20 -5.62
C ASN A 124 14.18 1.62 -4.55
N ALA A 125 15.50 1.85 -4.62
CA ALA A 125 16.45 1.26 -3.67
C ALA A 125 16.30 1.76 -2.21
N ASP A 126 15.61 2.88 -2.02
CA ASP A 126 15.49 3.59 -0.75
C ASP A 126 14.05 3.64 -0.22
N GLU A 127 13.10 3.01 -0.92
CA GLU A 127 11.70 3.01 -0.52
C GLU A 127 10.97 1.76 -0.99
N PHE A 128 10.19 1.16 -0.10
CA PHE A 128 9.28 0.06 -0.42
C PHE A 128 8.01 0.08 0.43
N PHE A 129 6.94 -0.49 -0.11
CA PHE A 129 5.73 -0.77 0.65
C PHE A 129 5.78 -2.15 1.26
N ILE A 130 5.17 -2.30 2.44
CA ILE A 130 4.85 -3.61 3.01
C ILE A 130 3.35 -3.74 3.26
N TYR A 131 2.80 -4.87 2.84
CA TYR A 131 1.39 -5.24 3.00
C TYR A 131 1.29 -6.44 3.91
N SER A 132 0.39 -6.40 4.89
CA SER A 132 0.08 -7.59 5.69
C SER A 132 -0.82 -8.53 4.88
N VAL A 133 -0.63 -9.84 5.06
CA VAL A 133 -1.49 -10.87 4.51
C VAL A 133 -2.39 -11.37 5.62
N ASP A 134 -3.69 -11.25 5.39
CA ASP A 134 -4.70 -11.73 6.33
C ASP A 134 -4.64 -13.25 6.49
N LEU A 135 -4.44 -13.73 7.71
CA LEU A 135 -4.29 -15.16 7.99
C LEU A 135 -5.55 -16.00 7.69
N THR A 136 -6.73 -15.38 7.73
CA THR A 136 -7.99 -16.10 7.56
C THR A 136 -8.30 -16.30 6.08
N THR A 137 -8.03 -15.28 5.28
CA THR A 137 -8.40 -15.25 3.86
C THR A 137 -7.22 -15.48 2.92
N GLY A 138 -5.98 -15.36 3.39
CA GLY A 138 -4.77 -15.39 2.58
C GLY A 138 -4.61 -14.19 1.66
N LYS A 139 -5.43 -13.14 1.84
CA LYS A 139 -5.44 -11.95 0.97
C LYS A 139 -4.55 -10.86 1.55
N ALA A 140 -3.74 -10.26 0.70
CA ALA A 140 -2.99 -9.07 1.06
C ALA A 140 -3.93 -7.85 1.21
N ARG A 141 -3.68 -7.04 2.25
CA ARG A 141 -4.41 -5.80 2.53
C ARG A 141 -3.86 -4.66 1.67
N TRP A 142 -4.15 -4.72 0.35
CA TRP A 142 -3.58 -3.83 -0.67
C TRP A 142 -3.90 -2.34 -0.49
N ASP A 143 -4.98 -2.04 0.23
CA ASP A 143 -5.51 -0.70 0.50
C ASP A 143 -4.81 0.00 1.68
N SER A 144 -4.00 -0.71 2.46
CA SER A 144 -3.36 -0.18 3.67
C SER A 144 -1.89 -0.59 3.78
N PRO A 145 -1.01 -0.17 2.84
CA PRO A 145 0.42 -0.40 3.01
C PRO A 145 1.00 0.43 4.14
N LYS A 146 2.08 -0.08 4.72
CA LYS A 146 3.07 0.74 5.42
C LYS A 146 4.22 1.02 4.45
N VAL A 147 4.93 2.13 4.65
CA VAL A 147 6.08 2.49 3.83
C VAL A 147 7.35 2.50 4.66
N PHE A 148 8.38 1.86 4.12
CA PHE A 148 9.74 1.88 4.63
C PHE A 148 10.55 2.83 3.77
N ARG A 149 11.24 3.79 4.39
CA ARG A 149 12.14 4.72 3.72
C ARG A 149 13.52 4.65 4.35
N ARG A 150 14.56 4.62 3.53
CA ARG A 150 15.94 4.46 4.01
C ARG A 150 16.33 5.65 4.87
N CYS A 151 16.97 5.33 6.00
CA CYS A 151 17.85 6.22 6.74
C CYS A 151 19.29 5.92 6.31
#